data_AF-A0A7J8YAY2-F1
#
_entry.id   AF-A0A7J8YAY2-F1
#
_cell.length_a   1.000
_cell.length_b   1.000
_cell.length_c   1.000
_cell.angle_alpha   90.00
_cell.angle_beta   90.00
_cell.angle_gamma   90.00
#
_symmetry.space_group_name_H-M   'P 1'
#
loop_
_entity.id
_entity.type
_entity.pdbx_description
1 polymer ?
#
loop_
_entity_poly.entity_id
_entity_poly.type
_entity_poly.pdbx_seq_one_letter_code
_entity_poly.pdbx_strand_id
1 'polypeptide(L)'
;MFVVDTSIIEEEMAFLKSALSQAIGLLPDNSLVGLITFGTLVHVHELGFGTIPKTYVFKGSKDVSKEQLLEQMNFFLIKPKPPTGVIAGARDGLSSESIARFLLPASDCEFALNSILEELQKDPWPTPVDQRASRCSGTALSIAASLLGACVPGSGARILAFIGGPSTEGPGAIVSKNLSEPIRSHKDLDKDSAPHYHKAVKFYEALAKQLVHQGHVLDLFACALDQVGVAELKVAVEKTGGLVVLAESFGHSVFKDSLRRVFRSEDKDLGLSSNGIFEINCSKDIKVQGILGPCASLEKKGPLCSDTIVGQGSTSAWKMCGLDQATSLCLIFEIVKKEIPDATLQSSNNQFYFQFLTYYQHSTGEMRLRVTSLSRRWVAGPGSIQVAFDFLL
;
A
#
# COMPACT_ATOMS: atom_id res chain seq x y z
N MET A 1 -8.27 -3.69 6.24
CA MET A 1 -9.47 -3.45 5.38
C MET A 1 -9.47 -4.46 4.27
N PHE A 2 -10.45 -5.36 4.24
CA PHE A 2 -10.68 -6.28 3.13
C PHE A 2 -11.48 -5.55 2.05
N VAL A 3 -11.00 -5.53 0.81
CA VAL A 3 -11.67 -4.92 -0.33
C VAL A 3 -11.90 -6.00 -1.39
N VAL A 4 -13.13 -6.48 -1.50
CA VAL A 4 -13.48 -7.72 -2.18
C VAL A 4 -14.30 -7.45 -3.43
N ASP A 5 -13.78 -7.88 -4.58
CA ASP A 5 -14.48 -7.84 -5.85
C ASP A 5 -15.58 -8.90 -5.93
N THR A 6 -16.81 -8.47 -6.24
CA THR A 6 -17.98 -9.33 -6.43
C THR A 6 -18.31 -9.56 -7.90
N SER A 7 -17.60 -8.93 -8.83
CA SER A 7 -17.75 -9.11 -10.27
C SER A 7 -16.94 -10.31 -10.80
N ILE A 8 -17.01 -11.43 -10.07
CA ILE A 8 -16.37 -12.72 -10.37
C ILE A 8 -17.42 -13.83 -10.49
N ILE A 9 -17.04 -14.98 -11.05
CA ILE A 9 -17.94 -16.13 -11.15
C ILE A 9 -18.16 -16.79 -9.78
N GLU A 10 -19.27 -17.52 -9.61
CA GLU A 10 -19.69 -18.09 -8.32
C GLU A 10 -18.67 -19.06 -7.74
N GLU A 11 -18.01 -19.87 -8.58
CA GLU A 11 -16.97 -20.80 -8.17
C GLU A 11 -15.77 -20.05 -7.54
N GLU A 12 -15.29 -19.01 -8.20
CA GLU A 12 -14.21 -18.15 -7.70
C GLU A 12 -14.61 -17.42 -6.40
N MET A 13 -15.86 -16.97 -6.31
CA MET A 13 -16.41 -16.38 -5.10
C MET A 13 -16.39 -17.38 -3.94
N ALA A 14 -16.77 -18.65 -4.17
CA ALA A 14 -16.73 -19.69 -3.15
C ALA A 14 -15.29 -19.95 -2.64
N PHE A 15 -14.31 -20.01 -3.53
CA PHE A 15 -12.90 -20.14 -3.14
C PHE A 15 -12.40 -18.94 -2.35
N LEU A 16 -12.75 -17.72 -2.78
CA LEU A 16 -12.36 -16.49 -2.10
C LEU A 16 -12.98 -16.41 -0.71
N LYS A 17 -14.27 -16.69 -0.55
CA LYS A 17 -14.93 -16.76 0.76
C LYS A 17 -14.21 -17.69 1.72
N SER A 18 -13.93 -18.92 1.28
CA SER A 18 -13.23 -19.91 2.09
C SER A 18 -11.85 -19.43 2.54
N ALA A 19 -11.09 -18.81 1.62
CA ALA A 19 -9.78 -18.27 1.93
C ALA A 19 -9.83 -17.07 2.88
N LEU A 20 -10.83 -16.18 2.72
CA LEU A 20 -11.05 -15.03 3.61
C LEU A 20 -11.47 -15.46 5.01
N SER A 21 -12.41 -16.40 5.15
CA SER A 21 -12.79 -16.96 6.45
C SER A 21 -11.60 -17.57 7.18
N GLN A 22 -10.75 -18.31 6.46
CA GLN A 22 -9.51 -18.82 7.05
C GLN A 22 -8.56 -17.71 7.47
N ALA A 23 -8.37 -16.68 6.64
CA ALA A 23 -7.51 -15.55 6.95
C ALA A 23 -7.99 -14.77 8.18
N ILE A 24 -9.31 -14.59 8.33
CA ILE A 24 -9.92 -13.93 9.49
C ILE A 24 -9.62 -14.70 10.77
N GLY A 25 -9.72 -16.03 10.76
CA GLY A 25 -9.37 -16.86 11.91
C GLY A 25 -7.89 -16.88 12.29
N LEU A 26 -7.02 -16.26 11.47
CA LEU A 26 -5.58 -16.10 11.75
C LEU A 26 -5.22 -14.69 12.25
N LEU A 27 -6.18 -13.75 12.27
CA LEU A 27 -5.93 -12.40 12.74
C LEU A 27 -5.76 -12.38 14.26
N PRO A 28 -4.83 -11.55 14.80
CA PRO A 28 -4.81 -11.25 16.22
C PRO A 28 -6.13 -10.59 16.65
N ASP A 29 -6.66 -11.00 17.82
CA ASP A 29 -7.97 -10.59 18.35
C ASP A 29 -8.22 -9.07 18.32
N ASN A 30 -7.19 -8.28 18.63
CA ASN A 30 -7.25 -6.82 18.72
C ASN A 30 -7.05 -6.09 17.37
N SER A 31 -6.85 -6.82 16.28
CA SER A 31 -6.66 -6.23 14.95
C SER A 31 -7.95 -5.57 14.47
N LEU A 32 -7.89 -4.30 14.07
CA LEU A 32 -9.05 -3.61 13.52
C LEU A 32 -9.35 -4.11 12.10
N VAL A 33 -10.53 -4.68 11.92
CA VAL A 33 -11.04 -5.23 10.67
C VAL A 33 -12.19 -4.39 10.14
N GLY A 34 -12.20 -4.20 8.82
CA GLY A 34 -13.30 -3.60 8.07
C GLY A 34 -13.44 -4.29 6.72
N LEU A 35 -14.64 -4.25 6.15
CA LEU A 35 -14.99 -4.90 4.90
C LEU A 35 -15.63 -3.90 3.93
N ILE A 36 -15.10 -3.89 2.70
CA ILE A 36 -15.70 -3.26 1.54
C ILE A 36 -15.87 -4.35 0.48
N THR A 37 -17.06 -4.44 -0.11
CA THR A 37 -17.29 -5.27 -1.29
C THR A 37 -17.62 -4.37 -2.47
N PHE A 38 -17.27 -4.77 -3.69
CA PHE A 38 -17.53 -3.92 -4.84
C PHE A 38 -17.74 -4.71 -6.13
N GLY A 39 -18.57 -4.17 -7.01
CA GLY A 39 -18.75 -4.65 -8.38
C GLY A 39 -19.10 -3.45 -9.25
N THR A 40 -20.36 -3.33 -9.65
CA THR A 40 -20.91 -2.10 -10.26
C THR A 40 -20.95 -0.93 -9.26
N LEU A 41 -21.22 -1.23 -7.98
CA LEU A 41 -21.29 -0.27 -6.87
C LEU A 41 -20.26 -0.63 -5.79
N VAL A 42 -19.93 0.33 -4.93
CA VAL A 42 -19.07 0.09 -3.75
C VAL A 42 -19.93 0.01 -2.51
N HIS A 43 -19.78 -1.06 -1.74
CA HIS A 43 -20.52 -1.37 -0.54
C HIS A 43 -19.58 -1.33 0.67
N VAL A 44 -19.79 -0.37 1.56
CA VAL A 44 -19.03 -0.24 2.82
C VAL A 44 -19.87 -0.83 3.96
N HIS A 45 -19.40 -1.92 4.56
CA HIS A 45 -20.17 -2.68 5.55
C HIS A 45 -19.97 -2.12 6.95
N GLU A 46 -21.07 -1.93 7.68
CA GLU A 46 -21.08 -1.57 9.09
C GLU A 46 -21.06 -2.84 9.93
N LEU A 47 -19.90 -3.17 10.49
CA LEU A 47 -19.68 -4.39 11.28
C LEU A 47 -20.15 -4.24 12.74
N GLY A 48 -20.24 -3.01 13.26
CA GLY A 48 -20.54 -2.76 14.68
C GLY A 48 -22.00 -2.86 15.07
N PHE A 49 -22.88 -3.06 14.10
CA PHE A 49 -24.32 -3.16 14.34
C PHE A 49 -24.79 -4.61 14.18
N GLY A 50 -24.65 -5.40 15.24
CA GLY A 50 -24.88 -6.84 15.21
C GLY A 50 -26.35 -7.31 15.11
N THR A 51 -27.34 -6.40 15.13
CA THR A 51 -28.76 -6.79 15.05
C THR A 51 -29.25 -6.96 13.63
N ILE A 52 -28.78 -6.13 12.68
CA ILE A 52 -29.17 -6.18 11.26
C ILE A 52 -27.97 -5.74 10.42
N PRO A 53 -27.58 -6.45 9.35
CA PRO A 53 -26.51 -6.00 8.47
C PRO A 53 -26.85 -4.65 7.83
N LYS A 54 -25.95 -3.68 7.96
CA LYS A 54 -26.06 -2.35 7.35
C LYS A 54 -24.90 -2.10 6.41
N THR A 55 -25.20 -1.49 5.26
CA THR A 55 -24.21 -1.21 4.22
C THR A 55 -24.47 0.16 3.61
N TYR A 56 -23.41 0.94 3.45
CA TYR A 56 -23.43 2.21 2.73
C TYR A 56 -23.01 1.97 1.28
N VAL A 57 -23.82 2.44 0.33
CA VAL A 57 -23.62 2.15 -1.09
C VAL A 57 -23.23 3.42 -1.85
N PHE A 58 -22.10 3.37 -2.53
CA PHE A 58 -21.56 4.47 -3.33
C PHE A 58 -21.55 4.10 -4.81
N LYS A 59 -21.78 5.10 -5.66
CA LYS A 59 -21.80 4.92 -7.11
C LYS A 59 -20.37 4.68 -7.62
N GLY A 60 -20.14 3.51 -8.24
CA GLY A 60 -18.82 3.11 -8.73
C GLY A 60 -18.24 4.02 -9.82
N SER A 61 -19.07 4.68 -10.63
CA SER A 61 -18.61 5.58 -11.70
C SER A 61 -18.12 6.96 -11.24
N LYS A 62 -18.32 7.32 -9.97
CA LYS A 62 -17.96 8.64 -9.44
C LYS A 62 -16.88 8.52 -8.38
N ASP A 63 -15.95 9.46 -8.40
CA ASP A 63 -15.05 9.66 -7.28
C ASP A 63 -15.82 10.24 -6.09
N VAL A 64 -15.43 9.85 -4.88
CA VAL A 64 -16.06 10.27 -3.63
C VAL A 64 -14.98 10.88 -2.74
N SER A 65 -15.11 12.16 -2.41
CA SER A 65 -14.11 12.82 -1.56
C SER A 65 -14.19 12.32 -0.11
N LYS A 66 -13.10 12.48 0.65
CA LYS A 66 -13.07 12.14 2.09
C LYS A 66 -14.20 12.84 2.85
N GLU A 67 -14.46 14.11 2.56
CA GLU A 67 -15.49 14.91 3.24
C GLU A 67 -16.89 14.37 2.93
N GLN A 68 -17.16 14.11 1.65
CA GLN A 68 -18.45 13.55 1.21
C GLN A 68 -18.67 12.16 1.80
N LEU A 69 -17.62 11.33 1.86
CA LEU A 69 -17.67 10.00 2.46
C LEU A 69 -18.07 10.08 3.94
N LEU A 70 -17.38 10.92 4.72
CA LEU A 70 -17.64 11.05 6.16
C LEU A 70 -19.02 11.65 6.47
N GLU A 71 -19.48 12.59 5.65
CA GLU A 71 -20.82 13.17 5.74
C GLU A 71 -21.89 12.12 5.45
N GLN A 72 -21.80 11.40 4.33
CA GLN A 72 -22.79 10.38 3.93
C GLN A 72 -22.81 9.18 4.87
N MET A 73 -21.67 8.84 5.48
CA MET A 73 -21.55 7.79 6.50
C MET A 73 -21.85 8.29 7.92
N ASN A 74 -22.31 9.54 8.06
CA ASN A 74 -22.79 10.08 9.32
C ASN A 74 -21.75 10.12 10.46
N PHE A 75 -20.46 10.32 10.13
CA PHE A 75 -19.38 10.33 11.13
C PHE A 75 -19.49 11.49 12.14
N PHE A 76 -20.17 12.57 11.76
CA PHE A 76 -20.30 13.79 12.56
C PHE A 76 -21.71 13.99 13.18
N LEU A 77 -22.58 12.97 13.17
CA LEU A 77 -23.91 13.08 13.79
C LEU A 77 -23.83 13.30 15.31
N ILE A 78 -22.91 12.59 15.98
CA ILE A 78 -22.78 12.63 17.45
C ILE A 78 -21.91 13.81 17.88
N LYS A 79 -20.79 14.04 17.17
CA LYS A 79 -19.89 15.15 17.40
C LYS A 79 -19.78 16.00 16.15
N PRO A 80 -20.19 17.28 16.19
CA PRO A 80 -20.13 18.14 15.03
C PRO A 80 -18.68 18.33 14.60
N LYS A 81 -18.48 18.53 13.29
CA LYS A 81 -17.18 18.78 12.70
C LYS A 81 -16.51 19.96 13.41
N PRO A 82 -15.25 19.84 13.86
CA PRO A 82 -14.55 20.96 14.48
C PRO A 82 -14.45 22.14 13.50
N PRO A 83 -14.55 23.40 13.97
CA PRO A 83 -14.41 24.56 13.11
C PRO A 83 -13.05 24.57 12.40
N THR A 84 -13.02 24.95 11.12
CA THR A 84 -11.77 25.14 10.37
C THR A 84 -10.86 26.12 11.11
N GLY A 85 -9.67 25.67 11.50
CA GLY A 85 -8.66 26.48 12.21
C GLY A 85 -8.38 26.06 13.65
N VAL A 86 -9.15 25.12 14.22
CA VAL A 86 -8.80 24.48 15.50
C VAL A 86 -7.89 23.28 15.23
N ILE A 87 -6.71 23.25 15.85
CA ILE A 87 -5.82 22.08 15.81
C ILE A 87 -6.46 20.99 16.69
N ALA A 88 -7.41 20.24 16.11
CA ALA A 88 -7.87 19.00 16.72
C ALA A 88 -6.73 17.97 16.67
N GLY A 89 -6.71 17.03 17.63
CA GLY A 89 -5.74 15.93 17.64
C GLY A 89 -5.81 15.08 16.36
N ALA A 90 -4.91 14.10 16.21
CA ALA A 90 -4.71 13.33 14.98
C ALA A 90 -5.99 12.80 14.29
N ARG A 91 -7.09 12.58 15.03
CA ARG A 91 -8.42 12.27 14.50
C ARG A 91 -9.29 13.53 14.56
N ASP A 92 -9.57 14.14 13.41
CA ASP A 92 -10.35 15.39 13.23
C ASP A 92 -11.78 15.32 13.81
N GLY A 93 -11.93 15.33 15.14
CA GLY A 93 -13.23 15.32 15.83
C GLY A 93 -14.04 14.02 15.73
N LEU A 94 -13.51 12.97 15.09
CA LEU A 94 -14.18 11.67 15.00
C LEU A 94 -14.23 10.96 16.35
N SER A 95 -15.41 10.49 16.73
CA SER A 95 -15.59 9.72 17.96
C SER A 95 -15.17 8.26 17.77
N SER A 96 -14.69 7.61 18.84
CA SER A 96 -14.33 6.19 18.80
C SER A 96 -15.54 5.33 18.42
N GLU A 97 -16.73 5.72 18.86
CA GLU A 97 -18.00 5.05 18.52
C GLU A 97 -18.30 5.15 17.02
N SER A 98 -18.08 6.32 16.40
CA SER A 98 -18.27 6.49 14.95
C SER A 98 -17.34 5.59 14.14
N ILE A 99 -16.10 5.39 14.60
CA ILE A 99 -15.09 4.52 13.96
C ILE A 99 -15.43 3.05 14.16
N ALA A 100 -15.80 2.66 15.39
CA ALA A 100 -16.15 1.29 15.77
C ALA A 100 -17.35 0.72 15.01
N ARG A 101 -18.10 1.54 14.30
CA ARG A 101 -19.12 1.08 13.34
C ARG A 101 -18.52 0.31 12.16
N PHE A 102 -17.35 0.72 11.68
CA PHE A 102 -16.74 0.20 10.44
C PHE A 102 -15.44 -0.55 10.67
N LEU A 103 -14.72 -0.23 11.74
CA LEU A 103 -13.44 -0.84 12.11
C LEU A 103 -13.52 -1.38 13.53
N LEU A 104 -13.50 -2.70 13.68
CA LEU A 104 -13.63 -3.38 14.97
C LEU A 104 -12.51 -4.38 15.21
N PRO A 105 -12.15 -4.65 16.48
CA PRO A 105 -11.33 -5.81 16.81
C PRO A 105 -11.88 -7.08 16.15
N ALA A 106 -11.00 -7.92 15.63
CA ALA A 106 -11.37 -9.18 14.99
C ALA A 106 -12.24 -10.04 15.92
N SER A 107 -11.92 -10.07 17.22
CA SER A 107 -12.70 -10.79 18.24
C SER A 107 -14.15 -10.32 18.36
N ASP A 108 -14.41 -9.04 18.07
CA ASP A 108 -15.71 -8.41 18.31
C ASP A 108 -16.62 -8.54 17.09
N CYS A 109 -16.05 -8.72 15.90
CA CYS A 109 -16.79 -8.77 14.64
C CYS A 109 -16.68 -10.11 13.89
N GLU A 110 -16.00 -11.12 14.44
CA GLU A 110 -15.78 -12.41 13.79
C GLU A 110 -17.07 -13.05 13.27
N PHE A 111 -18.11 -13.13 14.11
CA PHE A 111 -19.39 -13.70 13.72
C PHE A 111 -20.06 -12.88 12.60
N ALA A 112 -20.15 -11.56 12.78
CA ALA A 112 -20.79 -10.67 11.80
C ALA A 112 -20.08 -10.71 10.44
N LEU A 113 -18.74 -10.71 10.47
CA LEU A 113 -17.92 -10.76 9.28
C LEU A 113 -18.04 -12.09 8.54
N ASN A 114 -17.97 -13.23 9.24
CA ASN A 114 -18.18 -14.53 8.62
C ASN A 114 -19.59 -14.69 8.06
N SER A 115 -20.62 -14.18 8.76
CA SER A 115 -22.01 -14.20 8.27
C SER A 115 -22.14 -13.43 6.95
N ILE A 116 -21.58 -12.21 6.89
CA ILE A 116 -21.57 -11.41 5.66
C ILE A 116 -20.81 -12.12 4.52
N LEU A 117 -19.67 -12.75 4.83
CA LEU A 117 -18.88 -13.47 3.83
C LEU A 117 -19.60 -14.73 3.30
N GLU A 118 -20.25 -15.50 4.17
CA GLU A 118 -21.03 -16.67 3.78
C GLU A 118 -22.18 -16.28 2.84
N GLU A 119 -22.86 -15.17 3.14
CA GLU A 119 -23.97 -14.66 2.34
C GLU A 119 -23.55 -13.92 1.07
N LEU A 120 -22.28 -13.50 0.94
CA LEU A 120 -21.80 -12.67 -0.17
C LEU A 120 -22.10 -13.30 -1.54
N GLN A 121 -22.82 -12.60 -2.41
CA GLN A 121 -23.13 -13.11 -3.75
C GLN A 121 -22.31 -12.39 -4.82
N LYS A 122 -22.29 -12.98 -6.02
CA LYS A 122 -21.84 -12.30 -7.23
C LYS A 122 -22.63 -10.99 -7.42
N ASP A 123 -21.98 -9.98 -8.01
CA ASP A 123 -22.62 -8.73 -8.40
C ASP A 123 -23.89 -9.03 -9.24
N PRO A 124 -25.09 -8.59 -8.80
CA PRO A 124 -26.35 -9.01 -9.42
C PRO A 124 -26.59 -8.34 -10.77
N TRP A 125 -25.77 -7.36 -11.15
CA TRP A 125 -25.92 -6.63 -12.41
C TRP A 125 -25.60 -7.54 -13.60
N PRO A 126 -26.53 -7.67 -14.57
CA PRO A 126 -26.33 -8.54 -15.71
C PRO A 126 -25.15 -8.04 -16.56
N THR A 127 -24.34 -8.97 -17.03
CA THR A 127 -23.22 -8.70 -17.94
C THR A 127 -23.60 -9.23 -19.33
N PRO A 128 -23.79 -8.35 -20.34
CA PRO A 128 -24.02 -8.77 -21.72
C PRO A 128 -22.87 -9.64 -22.26
N VAL A 129 -23.16 -10.53 -23.21
CA VAL A 129 -22.19 -11.50 -23.75
C VAL A 129 -21.00 -10.83 -24.44
N ASP A 130 -21.20 -9.64 -25.00
CA ASP A 130 -20.20 -8.81 -25.68
C ASP A 130 -19.48 -7.85 -24.72
N GLN A 131 -19.75 -7.94 -23.42
CA GLN A 131 -19.21 -7.03 -22.40
C GLN A 131 -18.51 -7.76 -21.25
N ARG A 132 -17.52 -7.08 -20.68
CA ARG A 132 -16.94 -7.38 -19.38
C ARG A 132 -17.89 -6.94 -18.28
N ALA A 133 -17.81 -7.61 -17.14
CA ALA A 133 -18.52 -7.19 -15.94
C ALA A 133 -18.14 -5.76 -15.53
N SER A 134 -19.09 -5.02 -14.97
CA SER A 134 -18.80 -3.71 -14.42
C SER A 134 -17.96 -3.83 -13.16
N ARG A 135 -16.88 -3.04 -13.09
CA ARG A 135 -15.94 -3.11 -11.99
C ARG A 135 -15.34 -1.76 -11.67
N CYS A 136 -15.61 -1.26 -10.47
CA CYS A 136 -15.14 0.04 -9.98
C CYS A 136 -14.00 -0.07 -8.96
N SER A 137 -12.95 -0.84 -9.27
CA SER A 137 -11.83 -1.10 -8.36
C SER A 137 -11.18 0.20 -7.86
N GLY A 138 -10.96 1.17 -8.75
CA GLY A 138 -10.36 2.45 -8.35
C GLY A 138 -11.19 3.19 -7.30
N THR A 139 -12.51 3.27 -7.48
CA THR A 139 -13.43 3.89 -6.52
C THR A 139 -13.43 3.15 -5.18
N ALA A 140 -13.47 1.81 -5.20
CA ALA A 140 -13.42 1.01 -3.98
C ALA A 140 -12.15 1.24 -3.17
N LEU A 141 -10.99 1.32 -3.85
CA LEU A 141 -9.71 1.61 -3.23
C LEU A 141 -9.61 3.05 -2.70
N SER A 142 -10.15 4.03 -3.43
CA SER A 142 -10.23 5.43 -2.99
C SER A 142 -11.06 5.59 -1.71
N ILE A 143 -12.23 4.92 -1.66
CA ILE A 143 -13.09 4.90 -0.48
C ILE A 143 -12.39 4.22 0.70
N ALA A 144 -11.74 3.07 0.47
CA ALA A 144 -10.97 2.37 1.51
C ALA A 144 -9.86 3.25 2.09
N ALA A 145 -9.07 3.90 1.24
CA ALA A 145 -7.99 4.80 1.65
C ALA A 145 -8.52 6.02 2.40
N SER A 146 -9.64 6.60 1.97
CA SER A 146 -10.25 7.76 2.62
C SER A 146 -10.83 7.41 4.00
N LEU A 147 -11.48 6.25 4.11
CA LEU A 147 -12.04 5.75 5.37
C LEU A 147 -10.93 5.45 6.38
N LEU A 148 -9.88 4.71 5.97
CA LEU A 148 -8.74 4.42 6.84
C LEU A 148 -7.99 5.70 7.23
N GLY A 149 -7.74 6.60 6.28
CA GLY A 149 -7.09 7.88 6.53
C GLY A 149 -7.82 8.76 7.53
N ALA A 150 -9.14 8.63 7.61
CA ALA A 150 -9.95 9.31 8.62
C ALA A 150 -9.94 8.60 9.98
N CYS A 151 -10.07 7.27 9.99
CA CYS A 151 -10.26 6.50 11.23
C CYS A 151 -8.97 6.20 11.99
N VAL A 152 -7.88 5.91 11.28
CA VAL A 152 -6.58 5.50 11.85
C VAL A 152 -5.41 6.32 11.30
N PRO A 153 -5.46 7.67 11.41
CA PRO A 153 -4.39 8.54 10.95
C PRO A 153 -3.12 8.32 11.76
N GLY A 154 -1.99 8.18 11.07
CA GLY A 154 -0.69 7.98 11.71
C GLY A 154 -0.47 6.61 12.35
N SER A 155 -1.41 5.67 12.19
CA SER A 155 -1.24 4.26 12.54
C SER A 155 -1.15 3.41 11.27
N GLY A 156 -0.40 2.32 11.34
CA GLY A 156 -0.35 1.33 10.27
C GLY A 156 -1.73 0.78 9.96
N ALA A 157 -2.06 0.71 8.67
CA ALA A 157 -3.26 0.04 8.16
C ALA A 157 -2.95 -0.58 6.80
N ARG A 158 -3.61 -1.71 6.49
CA ARG A 158 -3.46 -2.41 5.22
C ARG A 158 -4.81 -2.54 4.51
N ILE A 159 -4.81 -2.21 3.23
CA ILE A 159 -5.88 -2.49 2.28
C ILE A 159 -5.50 -3.79 1.57
N LEU A 160 -6.29 -4.84 1.76
CA LEU A 160 -6.13 -6.13 1.11
C LEU A 160 -7.15 -6.18 -0.04
N ALA A 161 -6.70 -5.92 -1.26
CA ALA A 161 -7.56 -5.87 -2.43
C ALA A 161 -7.59 -7.23 -3.14
N PHE A 162 -8.77 -7.84 -3.21
CA PHE A 162 -9.01 -9.11 -3.91
C PHE A 162 -9.75 -8.81 -5.21
N ILE A 163 -9.07 -8.96 -6.35
CA ILE A 163 -9.55 -8.50 -7.66
C ILE A 163 -9.51 -9.64 -8.67
N GLY A 164 -10.63 -9.95 -9.33
CA GLY A 164 -10.70 -11.01 -10.34
C GLY A 164 -10.75 -10.57 -11.81
N GLY A 165 -9.91 -9.60 -12.25
CA GLY A 165 -10.05 -8.91 -13.55
C GLY A 165 -9.88 -7.38 -13.52
N PRO A 166 -9.87 -6.71 -14.69
CA PRO A 166 -9.55 -5.28 -14.79
C PRO A 166 -10.70 -4.37 -14.35
N SER A 167 -10.37 -3.17 -13.82
CA SER A 167 -11.37 -2.12 -13.56
C SER A 167 -11.95 -1.62 -14.89
N THR A 168 -13.28 -1.60 -15.03
CA THR A 168 -13.99 -1.22 -16.26
C THR A 168 -14.87 0.03 -16.11
N GLU A 169 -15.07 0.50 -14.89
CA GLU A 169 -15.88 1.67 -14.57
C GLU A 169 -15.19 2.54 -13.52
N GLY A 170 -15.48 3.85 -13.54
CA GLY A 170 -15.00 4.82 -12.55
C GLY A 170 -13.57 5.33 -12.78
N PRO A 171 -13.06 6.15 -11.85
CA PRO A 171 -11.65 6.53 -11.80
C PRO A 171 -10.74 5.29 -11.78
N GLY A 172 -9.61 5.34 -12.49
CA GLY A 172 -8.68 4.20 -12.55
C GLY A 172 -9.14 3.03 -13.43
N ALA A 173 -10.15 3.21 -14.29
CA ALA A 173 -10.54 2.21 -15.28
C ALA A 173 -9.39 1.87 -16.24
N ILE A 174 -9.16 0.58 -16.44
CA ILE A 174 -8.04 -0.01 -17.18
C ILE A 174 -8.41 -0.29 -18.64
N VAL A 175 -9.66 -0.66 -18.88
CA VAL A 175 -10.22 -0.99 -20.20
C VAL A 175 -11.72 -0.71 -20.17
N SER A 176 -12.35 -0.49 -21.32
CA SER A 176 -13.82 -0.40 -21.36
C SER A 176 -14.50 -1.77 -21.13
N LYS A 177 -15.83 -1.72 -20.99
CA LYS A 177 -16.64 -2.94 -20.90
C LYS A 177 -16.67 -3.71 -22.23
N ASN A 178 -16.48 -3.08 -23.38
CA ASN A 178 -16.63 -3.75 -24.68
C ASN A 178 -15.51 -4.78 -24.89
N LEU A 179 -15.86 -6.07 -25.08
CA LEU A 179 -14.89 -7.15 -25.32
C LEU A 179 -14.12 -6.99 -26.64
N SER A 180 -14.68 -6.25 -27.60
CA SER A 180 -14.00 -5.92 -28.86
C SER A 180 -12.79 -4.99 -28.64
N GLU A 181 -12.76 -4.26 -27.53
CA GLU A 181 -11.59 -3.48 -27.11
C GLU A 181 -10.66 -4.40 -26.31
N PRO A 182 -9.46 -4.72 -26.81
CA PRO A 182 -8.51 -5.56 -26.09
C PRO A 182 -7.92 -4.81 -24.90
N ILE A 183 -7.50 -5.56 -23.88
CA ILE A 183 -6.67 -4.99 -22.82
C ILE A 183 -5.29 -4.68 -23.43
N ARG A 184 -4.76 -3.49 -23.13
CA ARG A 184 -3.46 -3.03 -23.63
C ARG A 184 -2.34 -4.06 -23.46
N SER A 185 -1.48 -4.15 -24.46
CA SER A 185 -0.25 -4.95 -24.50
C SER A 185 0.99 -4.06 -24.33
N HIS A 186 2.18 -4.66 -24.17
CA HIS A 186 3.44 -3.92 -24.18
C HIS A 186 3.63 -3.11 -25.47
N LYS A 187 3.25 -3.66 -26.63
CA LYS A 187 3.32 -2.96 -27.91
C LYS A 187 2.45 -1.70 -27.94
N ASP A 188 1.29 -1.73 -27.29
CA ASP A 188 0.40 -0.57 -27.23
C ASP A 188 0.98 0.51 -26.31
N LEU A 189 1.63 0.11 -25.22
CA LEU A 189 2.34 1.04 -24.33
C LEU A 189 3.55 1.67 -25.02
N ASP A 190 4.35 0.88 -25.73
CA ASP A 190 5.54 1.35 -26.45
C ASP A 190 5.18 2.35 -27.57
N LYS A 191 4.01 2.18 -28.18
CA LYS A 191 3.48 3.05 -29.23
C LYS A 191 2.59 4.18 -28.71
N ASP A 192 2.41 4.27 -27.40
CA ASP A 192 1.50 5.21 -26.74
C ASP A 192 0.06 5.16 -27.30
N SER A 193 -0.42 3.97 -27.64
CA SER A 193 -1.74 3.71 -28.22
C SER A 193 -2.75 3.10 -27.23
N ALA A 194 -2.44 3.10 -25.93
CA ALA A 194 -3.30 2.59 -24.87
C ALA A 194 -4.18 3.71 -24.27
N PRO A 195 -5.47 3.84 -24.65
CA PRO A 195 -6.27 5.04 -24.36
C PRO A 195 -6.53 5.27 -22.86
N HIS A 196 -6.56 4.20 -22.07
CA HIS A 196 -6.87 4.26 -20.64
C HIS A 196 -5.64 4.43 -19.74
N TYR A 197 -4.45 4.10 -20.24
CA TYR A 197 -3.26 3.87 -19.42
C TYR A 197 -2.84 5.10 -18.59
N HIS A 198 -2.57 6.23 -19.24
CA HIS A 198 -2.09 7.44 -18.56
C HIS A 198 -3.09 7.98 -17.53
N LYS A 199 -4.39 7.92 -17.84
CA LYS A 199 -5.44 8.36 -16.93
C LYS A 199 -5.51 7.46 -15.70
N ALA A 200 -5.37 6.15 -15.87
CA ALA A 200 -5.36 5.19 -14.79
C ALA A 200 -4.09 5.31 -13.93
N VAL A 201 -2.90 5.38 -14.54
CA VAL A 201 -1.63 5.62 -13.82
C VAL A 201 -1.72 6.88 -12.96
N LYS A 202 -2.17 8.00 -13.53
CA LYS A 202 -2.31 9.27 -12.79
C LYS A 202 -3.25 9.14 -11.58
N PHE A 203 -4.32 8.37 -11.71
CA PHE A 203 -5.23 8.10 -10.60
C PHE A 203 -4.53 7.29 -9.49
N TYR A 204 -3.87 6.17 -9.83
CA TYR A 204 -3.18 5.35 -8.84
C TYR A 204 -1.95 6.03 -8.24
N GLU A 205 -1.30 6.95 -8.96
CA GLU A 205 -0.27 7.83 -8.39
C GLU A 205 -0.82 8.77 -7.32
N ALA A 206 -2.02 9.32 -7.53
CA ALA A 206 -2.68 10.16 -6.53
C ALA A 206 -3.07 9.34 -5.29
N LEU A 207 -3.63 8.14 -5.51
CA LEU A 207 -3.91 7.19 -4.43
C LEU A 207 -2.63 6.80 -3.67
N ALA A 208 -1.53 6.53 -4.38
CA ALA A 208 -0.23 6.23 -3.78
C ALA A 208 0.25 7.36 -2.86
N LYS A 209 0.16 8.62 -3.32
CA LYS A 209 0.54 9.79 -2.50
C LYS A 209 -0.31 9.89 -1.24
N GLN A 210 -1.61 9.65 -1.34
CA GLN A 210 -2.52 9.63 -0.19
C GLN A 210 -2.13 8.54 0.82
N LEU A 211 -1.94 7.29 0.36
CA LEU A 211 -1.57 6.17 1.22
C LEU A 211 -0.21 6.38 1.89
N VAL A 212 0.78 6.88 1.13
CA VAL A 212 2.11 7.22 1.63
C VAL A 212 2.03 8.25 2.75
N HIS A 213 1.27 9.32 2.53
CA HIS A 213 1.08 10.36 3.54
C HIS A 213 0.42 9.81 4.81
N GLN A 214 -0.53 8.89 4.66
CA GLN A 214 -1.26 8.26 5.77
C GLN A 214 -0.45 7.18 6.49
N GLY A 215 0.59 6.64 5.85
CA GLY A 215 1.34 5.48 6.34
C GLY A 215 0.62 4.14 6.14
N HIS A 216 -0.27 4.06 5.13
CA HIS A 216 -1.10 2.88 4.85
C HIS A 216 -0.57 2.09 3.66
N VAL A 217 -0.84 0.79 3.65
CA VAL A 217 -0.34 -0.18 2.66
C VAL A 217 -1.46 -0.64 1.74
N LEU A 218 -1.17 -0.81 0.46
CA LEU A 218 -2.06 -1.48 -0.49
C LEU A 218 -1.46 -2.81 -0.95
N ASP A 219 -2.08 -3.91 -0.53
CA ASP A 219 -1.80 -5.26 -1.03
C ASP A 219 -2.80 -5.62 -2.14
N LEU A 220 -2.30 -6.26 -3.20
CA LEU A 220 -3.07 -6.67 -4.36
C LEU A 220 -3.01 -8.20 -4.53
N PHE A 221 -4.14 -8.86 -4.32
CA PHE A 221 -4.37 -10.27 -4.65
C PHE A 221 -5.25 -10.36 -5.89
N ALA A 222 -4.61 -10.63 -7.02
CA ALA A 222 -5.25 -10.63 -8.32
C ALA A 222 -5.35 -12.05 -8.87
N CYS A 223 -6.57 -12.54 -9.02
CA CYS A 223 -6.86 -13.89 -9.52
C CYS A 223 -7.74 -13.82 -10.76
N ALA A 224 -7.13 -13.88 -11.95
CA ALA A 224 -7.84 -13.79 -13.22
C ALA A 224 -7.07 -14.47 -14.34
N LEU A 225 -7.78 -14.97 -15.34
CA LEU A 225 -7.18 -15.54 -16.56
C LEU A 225 -6.55 -14.47 -17.48
N ASP A 226 -6.97 -13.22 -17.35
CA ASP A 226 -6.46 -12.09 -18.13
C ASP A 226 -5.96 -10.98 -17.18
N GLN A 227 -5.36 -9.93 -17.73
CA GLN A 227 -4.73 -8.85 -16.99
C GLN A 227 -5.72 -8.06 -16.14
N VAL A 228 -5.33 -7.75 -14.89
CA VAL A 228 -6.16 -6.96 -13.95
C VAL A 228 -5.82 -5.47 -13.90
N GLY A 229 -4.77 -5.03 -14.62
CA GLY A 229 -4.27 -3.65 -14.53
C GLY A 229 -3.08 -3.45 -13.58
N VAL A 230 -2.30 -4.51 -13.29
CA VAL A 230 -1.13 -4.40 -12.39
C VAL A 230 -0.17 -3.29 -12.80
N ALA A 231 0.03 -3.07 -14.11
CA ALA A 231 0.94 -2.03 -14.61
C ALA A 231 0.56 -0.63 -14.10
N GLU A 232 -0.74 -0.33 -14.00
CA GLU A 232 -1.27 0.93 -13.51
C GLU A 232 -1.32 1.00 -11.99
N LEU A 233 -1.69 -0.11 -11.33
CA LEU A 233 -1.78 -0.19 -9.86
C LEU A 233 -0.41 -0.27 -9.17
N LYS A 234 0.62 -0.74 -9.88
CA LYS A 234 1.99 -1.00 -9.39
C LYS A 234 2.52 0.15 -8.54
N VAL A 235 2.33 1.41 -8.98
CA VAL A 235 2.86 2.58 -8.29
C VAL A 235 2.31 2.75 -6.87
N ALA A 236 1.05 2.37 -6.62
CA ALA A 236 0.44 2.45 -5.29
C ALA A 236 0.91 1.31 -4.38
N VAL A 237 1.07 0.11 -4.93
CA VAL A 237 1.57 -1.05 -4.19
C VAL A 237 3.03 -0.87 -3.83
N GLU A 238 3.90 -0.55 -4.80
CA GLU A 238 5.35 -0.42 -4.59
C GLU A 238 5.71 0.71 -3.62
N LYS A 239 5.10 1.90 -3.78
CA LYS A 239 5.41 3.05 -2.92
C LYS A 239 4.99 2.84 -1.46
N THR A 240 4.03 1.94 -1.23
CA THR A 240 3.53 1.64 0.11
C THR A 240 4.12 0.36 0.70
N GLY A 241 4.93 -0.39 -0.06
CA GLY A 241 5.50 -1.66 0.39
C GLY A 241 4.46 -2.77 0.54
N GLY A 242 3.44 -2.74 -0.30
CA GLY A 242 2.44 -3.81 -0.37
C GLY A 242 2.88 -4.98 -1.23
N LEU A 243 2.11 -6.06 -1.13
CA LEU A 243 2.32 -7.31 -1.84
C LEU A 243 1.55 -7.29 -3.17
N VAL A 244 2.10 -7.97 -4.19
CA VAL A 244 1.36 -8.33 -5.40
C VAL A 244 1.38 -9.85 -5.53
N VAL A 245 0.21 -10.47 -5.48
CA VAL A 245 0.02 -11.90 -5.73
C VAL A 245 -0.82 -12.04 -6.99
N LEU A 246 -0.25 -12.70 -8.01
CA LEU A 246 -0.93 -13.00 -9.26
C LEU A 246 -1.18 -14.51 -9.35
N ALA A 247 -2.42 -14.88 -9.63
CA ALA A 247 -2.82 -16.25 -9.94
C ALA A 247 -3.94 -16.22 -10.99
N GLU A 248 -4.31 -17.39 -11.50
CA GLU A 248 -5.44 -17.53 -12.44
C GLU A 248 -6.78 -17.67 -11.71
N SER A 249 -6.75 -18.21 -10.48
CA SER A 249 -7.93 -18.55 -9.68
C SER A 249 -7.63 -18.39 -8.19
N PHE A 250 -8.62 -17.94 -7.42
CA PHE A 250 -8.62 -17.95 -5.95
C PHE A 250 -8.64 -19.39 -5.40
N GLY A 251 -8.92 -20.39 -6.23
CA GLY A 251 -8.81 -21.81 -5.91
C GLY A 251 -7.36 -22.29 -5.80
N HIS A 252 -6.40 -21.61 -6.43
CA HIS A 252 -5.01 -22.05 -6.53
C HIS A 252 -4.23 -21.92 -5.22
N SER A 253 -3.29 -22.84 -4.99
CA SER A 253 -2.40 -22.82 -3.83
C SER A 253 -1.54 -21.56 -3.78
N VAL A 254 -1.11 -21.05 -4.93
CA VAL A 254 -0.35 -19.78 -5.02
C VAL A 254 -1.08 -18.65 -4.30
N PHE A 255 -2.38 -18.48 -4.52
CA PHE A 255 -3.18 -17.49 -3.81
C PHE A 255 -3.38 -17.88 -2.34
N LYS A 256 -3.88 -19.09 -2.08
CA LYS A 256 -4.27 -19.54 -0.73
C LYS A 256 -3.09 -19.52 0.24
N ASP A 257 -1.95 -20.04 -0.17
CA ASP A 257 -0.75 -20.12 0.67
C ASP A 257 -0.06 -18.76 0.83
N SER A 258 -0.09 -17.92 -0.21
CA SER A 258 0.40 -16.53 -0.09
C SER A 258 -0.44 -15.74 0.90
N LEU A 259 -1.78 -15.82 0.81
CA LEU A 259 -2.67 -15.14 1.74
C LEU A 259 -2.45 -15.63 3.17
N ARG A 260 -2.38 -16.96 3.39
CA ARG A 260 -2.06 -17.54 4.70
C ARG A 260 -0.74 -17.04 5.24
N ARG A 261 0.29 -16.90 4.40
CA ARG A 261 1.62 -16.44 4.81
C ARG A 261 1.60 -14.99 5.32
N VAL A 262 0.74 -14.13 4.79
CA VAL A 262 0.56 -12.76 5.32
C VAL A 262 0.10 -12.77 6.77
N PHE A 263 -0.74 -13.74 7.14
CA PHE A 263 -1.28 -13.88 8.50
C PHE A 263 -0.57 -14.92 9.35
N ARG A 264 0.48 -15.55 8.83
CA ARG A 264 1.20 -16.58 9.56
C ARG A 264 2.08 -15.93 10.59
N SER A 265 1.67 -16.06 11.85
CA SER A 265 2.49 -15.68 12.98
C SER A 265 3.36 -16.84 13.44
N GLU A 266 4.64 -16.59 13.74
CA GLU A 266 5.46 -17.50 14.53
C GLU A 266 5.30 -17.25 16.05
N ASP A 267 4.91 -16.04 16.48
CA ASP A 267 4.88 -15.60 17.89
C ASP A 267 3.62 -14.75 18.27
N LYS A 268 2.43 -15.10 17.78
CA LYS A 268 1.15 -14.34 17.93
C LYS A 268 1.13 -12.90 17.39
N ASP A 269 2.16 -12.50 16.65
CA ASP A 269 2.28 -11.24 15.93
C ASP A 269 2.48 -11.47 14.41
N LEU A 270 1.95 -10.61 13.56
CA LEU A 270 2.00 -10.74 12.09
C LEU A 270 3.42 -10.55 11.51
N GLY A 271 4.38 -10.07 12.32
CA GLY A 271 5.74 -9.75 11.87
C GLY A 271 5.81 -8.55 10.91
N LEU A 272 4.67 -7.89 10.68
CA LEU A 272 4.53 -6.75 9.79
C LEU A 272 4.70 -5.45 10.56
N SER A 273 5.76 -4.72 10.25
CA SER A 273 6.00 -3.38 10.77
C SER A 273 5.40 -2.33 9.82
N SER A 274 5.01 -1.19 10.37
CA SER A 274 4.26 -0.18 9.63
C SER A 274 4.76 1.24 9.87
N ASN A 275 4.30 2.17 9.03
CA ASN A 275 4.45 3.62 9.19
C ASN A 275 5.91 4.10 9.36
N GLY A 276 6.85 3.40 8.73
CA GLY A 276 8.27 3.62 8.84
C GLY A 276 8.77 4.92 8.19
N ILE A 277 9.85 5.48 8.77
CA ILE A 277 10.68 6.55 8.22
C ILE A 277 12.11 6.04 8.21
N PHE A 278 12.72 6.01 7.03
CA PHE A 278 14.09 5.63 6.81
C PHE A 278 14.93 6.87 6.50
N GLU A 279 15.95 7.15 7.30
CA GLU A 279 16.88 8.25 7.09
C GLU A 279 18.32 7.76 6.98
N ILE A 280 19.11 8.48 6.18
CA ILE A 280 20.53 8.21 5.99
C ILE A 280 21.35 9.42 6.41
N ASN A 281 22.34 9.18 7.26
CA ASN A 281 23.45 10.08 7.51
C ASN A 281 24.73 9.46 6.94
N CYS A 282 25.59 10.27 6.35
CA CYS A 282 26.90 9.83 5.89
C CYS A 282 27.95 10.94 6.06
N SER A 283 29.22 10.58 5.88
CA SER A 283 30.35 11.52 5.94
C SER A 283 30.28 12.57 4.83
N LYS A 284 30.85 13.76 5.05
CA LYS A 284 30.71 14.92 4.15
C LYS A 284 31.25 14.71 2.74
N ASP A 285 32.14 13.75 2.58
CA ASP A 285 32.77 13.31 1.34
C ASP A 285 31.92 12.26 0.59
N ILE A 286 30.69 12.00 1.06
CA ILE A 286 29.72 11.11 0.44
C ILE A 286 28.39 11.84 0.32
N LYS A 287 27.75 11.68 -0.83
CA LYS A 287 26.39 12.13 -1.09
C LYS A 287 25.49 10.95 -1.45
N VAL A 288 24.21 11.09 -1.19
CA VAL A 288 23.15 10.14 -1.48
C VAL A 288 22.59 10.45 -2.87
N GLN A 289 22.75 9.53 -3.82
CA GLN A 289 22.13 9.64 -5.15
C GLN A 289 20.67 9.21 -5.14
N GLY A 290 20.35 8.21 -4.31
CA GLY A 290 18.98 7.79 -4.05
C GLY A 290 18.87 6.33 -3.66
N ILE A 291 17.64 5.84 -3.74
CA ILE A 291 17.23 4.51 -3.29
C ILE A 291 16.39 3.81 -4.35
N LEU A 292 16.55 2.50 -4.43
CA LEU A 292 15.70 1.59 -5.19
C LEU A 292 15.08 0.58 -4.21
N GLY A 293 13.75 0.51 -4.19
CA GLY A 293 13.02 -0.38 -3.30
C GLY A 293 11.64 0.16 -2.90
N PRO A 294 10.89 -0.61 -2.10
CA PRO A 294 9.52 -0.31 -1.69
C PRO A 294 9.46 0.81 -0.64
N CYS A 295 9.59 2.05 -1.10
CA CYS A 295 9.54 3.24 -0.25
C CYS A 295 9.00 4.43 -1.05
N ALA A 296 8.82 5.57 -0.39
CA ALA A 296 8.45 6.82 -1.04
C ALA A 296 9.31 7.98 -0.52
N SER A 297 9.82 8.84 -1.40
CA SER A 297 10.58 10.03 -0.99
C SER A 297 9.78 10.92 -0.04
N LEU A 298 10.44 11.37 1.04
CA LEU A 298 9.94 12.43 1.94
C LEU A 298 10.41 13.83 1.54
N GLU A 299 11.10 13.95 0.40
CA GLU A 299 11.57 15.23 -0.15
C GLU A 299 12.42 16.06 0.84
N LYS A 300 13.13 15.38 1.75
CA LYS A 300 14.03 15.98 2.74
C LYS A 300 15.32 16.40 2.04
N LYS A 301 15.31 17.59 1.45
CA LYS A 301 16.50 18.19 0.83
C LYS A 301 17.54 18.53 1.88
N GLY A 302 18.82 18.41 1.51
CA GLY A 302 19.91 18.75 2.40
C GLY A 302 21.29 18.56 1.74
N PRO A 303 22.37 18.91 2.47
CA PRO A 303 23.73 18.83 1.95
C PRO A 303 24.19 17.41 1.60
N LEU A 304 23.49 16.40 2.12
CA LEU A 304 23.74 14.98 1.83
C LEU A 304 23.18 14.55 0.47
N CYS A 305 22.31 15.33 -0.17
CA CYS A 305 21.72 14.97 -1.46
C CYS A 305 22.71 15.21 -2.60
N SER A 306 22.87 14.23 -3.48
CA SER A 306 23.59 14.38 -4.75
C SER A 306 22.74 15.11 -5.79
N ASP A 307 23.42 15.82 -6.70
CA ASP A 307 22.81 16.40 -7.90
C ASP A 307 22.54 15.31 -8.97
N THR A 308 23.26 14.18 -8.90
CA THR A 308 23.02 13.00 -9.73
C THR A 308 22.00 12.08 -9.05
N ILE A 309 20.83 11.93 -9.66
CA ILE A 309 19.69 11.20 -9.08
C ILE A 309 19.64 9.78 -9.65
N VAL A 310 19.53 8.79 -8.76
CA VAL A 310 19.19 7.41 -9.15
C VAL A 310 18.01 6.91 -8.32
N GLY A 311 16.99 6.36 -9.00
CA GLY A 311 15.78 5.91 -8.32
C GLY A 311 15.05 7.06 -7.63
N GLN A 312 14.67 6.86 -6.36
CA GLN A 312 14.02 7.89 -5.55
C GLN A 312 15.07 8.75 -4.82
N GLY A 313 15.71 9.66 -5.55
CA GLY A 313 16.73 10.55 -5.00
C GLY A 313 16.21 11.93 -4.58
N SER A 314 17.11 12.92 -4.58
CA SER A 314 16.85 14.31 -4.11
C SER A 314 16.35 14.41 -2.66
N THR A 315 16.64 13.39 -1.85
CA THR A 315 16.26 13.30 -0.45
C THR A 315 17.27 12.43 0.30
N SER A 316 17.35 12.59 1.62
CA SER A 316 18.03 11.64 2.51
C SER A 316 17.07 10.92 3.46
N ALA A 317 15.76 11.04 3.22
CA ALA A 317 14.72 10.39 4.00
C ALA A 317 13.57 9.87 3.12
N TRP A 318 13.03 8.70 3.49
CA TRP A 318 11.95 8.01 2.79
C TRP A 318 10.93 7.44 3.77
N LYS A 319 9.68 7.36 3.32
CA LYS A 319 8.58 6.67 3.96
C LYS A 319 8.59 5.19 3.58
N MET A 320 8.35 4.32 4.55
CA MET A 320 8.13 2.89 4.36
C MET A 320 6.80 2.51 5.03
N CYS A 321 5.69 2.53 4.29
CA CYS A 321 4.36 2.33 4.90
C CYS A 321 4.19 0.93 5.48
N GLY A 322 4.63 -0.09 4.75
CA GLY A 322 4.77 -1.47 5.20
C GLY A 322 6.21 -1.92 5.06
N LEU A 323 6.69 -2.66 6.05
CA LEU A 323 8.01 -3.30 6.03
C LEU A 323 8.01 -4.54 6.91
N ASP A 324 8.86 -5.49 6.56
CA ASP A 324 9.05 -6.75 7.28
C ASP A 324 10.55 -7.09 7.33
N GLN A 325 10.88 -8.28 7.84
CA GLN A 325 12.26 -8.74 7.94
C GLN A 325 12.90 -9.04 6.57
N ALA A 326 12.10 -9.27 5.52
CA ALA A 326 12.57 -9.53 4.17
C ALA A 326 12.76 -8.25 3.34
N THR A 327 12.25 -7.12 3.81
CA THR A 327 12.29 -5.83 3.12
C THR A 327 13.74 -5.36 2.95
N SER A 328 14.17 -5.26 1.69
CA SER A 328 15.53 -4.86 1.31
C SER A 328 15.51 -3.62 0.43
N LEU A 329 16.49 -2.73 0.65
CA LEU A 329 16.64 -1.46 -0.08
C LEU A 329 18.02 -1.39 -0.71
N CYS A 330 18.10 -0.95 -1.96
CA CYS A 330 19.36 -0.69 -2.64
C CYS A 330 19.67 0.81 -2.58
N LEU A 331 20.82 1.15 -2.00
CA LEU A 331 21.25 2.52 -1.74
C LEU A 331 22.43 2.87 -2.63
N ILE A 332 22.34 4.02 -3.29
CA ILE A 332 23.34 4.46 -4.25
C ILE A 332 23.93 5.78 -3.75
N PHE A 333 25.26 5.81 -3.70
CA PHE A 333 26.03 6.91 -3.15
C PHE A 333 27.04 7.43 -4.18
N GLU A 334 27.35 8.72 -4.06
CA GLU A 334 28.39 9.39 -4.81
C GLU A 334 29.54 9.76 -3.88
N ILE A 335 30.78 9.48 -4.29
CA ILE A 335 31.97 9.95 -3.60
C ILE A 335 32.28 11.36 -4.10
N VAL A 336 32.28 12.34 -3.19
CA VAL A 336 32.66 13.71 -3.49
C VAL A 336 34.18 13.77 -3.61
N LYS A 337 34.68 13.93 -4.83
CA LYS A 337 36.11 14.11 -5.08
C LYS A 337 36.58 15.41 -4.42
N LYS A 338 37.55 15.32 -3.52
CA LYS A 338 38.31 16.50 -3.10
C LYS A 338 39.29 16.82 -4.23
N GLU A 339 39.11 17.94 -4.91
CA GLU A 339 40.23 18.54 -5.65
C GLU A 339 41.27 18.95 -4.61
N ILE A 340 42.38 18.21 -4.54
CA ILE A 340 43.52 18.57 -3.70
C ILE A 340 44.55 19.21 -4.63
N PRO A 341 44.77 20.54 -4.58
CA PRO A 341 46.06 21.10 -4.91
C PRO A 341 47.02 20.73 -3.76
N ASP A 342 48.08 20.00 -4.10
CA ASP A 342 49.20 19.60 -3.23
C ASP A 342 48.95 18.60 -2.10
N ALA A 343 49.48 17.40 -2.34
CA ALA A 343 49.62 16.31 -1.39
C ALA A 343 50.65 16.63 -0.29
N THR A 344 50.26 17.28 0.80
CA THR A 344 51.08 17.30 2.04
C THR A 344 50.31 17.24 3.36
N LEU A 345 48.98 17.12 3.37
CA LEU A 345 48.23 16.91 4.61
C LEU A 345 47.47 15.58 4.54
N GLN A 346 48.06 14.54 5.12
CA GLN A 346 47.37 13.30 5.46
C GLN A 346 46.15 13.67 6.30
N SER A 347 44.96 13.65 5.70
CA SER A 347 43.73 13.74 6.48
C SER A 347 43.71 12.56 7.45
N SER A 348 43.76 12.85 8.74
CA SER A 348 43.83 11.87 9.82
C SER A 348 42.67 10.87 9.85
N ASN A 349 41.62 11.10 9.07
CA ASN A 349 40.46 10.24 8.98
C ASN A 349 40.44 9.50 7.63
N ASN A 350 41.14 8.37 7.57
CA ASN A 350 41.12 7.48 6.40
C ASN A 350 39.83 6.61 6.34
N GLN A 351 38.80 6.98 7.10
CA GLN A 351 37.53 6.28 7.19
C GLN A 351 36.36 7.19 6.90
N PHE A 352 35.34 6.62 6.27
CA PHE A 352 34.03 7.21 6.09
C PHE A 352 32.97 6.34 6.76
N TYR A 353 31.88 6.97 7.11
CA TYR A 353 30.81 6.42 7.93
C TYR A 353 29.47 6.58 7.23
N PHE A 354 28.61 5.58 7.42
CA PHE A 354 27.18 5.66 7.16
C PHE A 354 26.43 5.31 8.43
N GLN A 355 25.29 5.94 8.61
CA GLN A 355 24.35 5.62 9.65
C GLN A 355 22.96 5.60 9.02
N PHE A 356 22.29 4.47 9.20
CA PHE A 356 20.95 4.20 8.73
C PHE A 356 20.01 4.21 9.93
N LEU A 357 18.96 5.01 9.85
CA LEU A 357 17.98 5.16 10.91
C LEU A 357 16.62 4.72 10.36
N THR A 358 16.02 3.69 10.94
CA THR A 358 14.66 3.26 10.59
C THR A 358 13.78 3.44 11.82
N TYR A 359 12.97 4.48 11.82
CA TYR A 359 11.91 4.68 12.82
C TYR A 359 10.63 4.04 12.32
N TYR A 360 9.97 3.18 13.08
CA TYR A 360 8.78 2.45 12.61
C TYR A 360 7.85 2.05 13.75
N GLN A 361 6.59 1.78 13.41
CA GLN A 361 5.64 1.15 14.32
C GLN A 361 5.87 -0.37 14.26
N HIS A 362 6.34 -0.94 15.36
CA HIS A 362 6.45 -2.37 15.53
C HIS A 362 5.05 -2.99 15.57
N SER A 363 4.98 -4.27 15.29
CA SER A 363 3.75 -5.03 15.18
C SER A 363 3.01 -5.20 16.53
N THR A 364 3.72 -5.00 17.65
CA THR A 364 3.16 -4.80 19.00
C THR A 364 2.49 -3.42 19.22
N GLY A 365 2.57 -2.51 18.25
CA GLY A 365 2.05 -1.14 18.32
C GLY A 365 3.05 -0.10 18.85
N GLU A 366 4.18 -0.53 19.42
CA GLU A 366 5.23 0.36 19.93
C GLU A 366 6.02 1.04 18.81
N MET A 367 6.41 2.29 19.01
CA MET A 367 7.36 2.95 18.10
C MET A 367 8.79 2.53 18.44
N ARG A 368 9.54 2.09 17.43
CA ARG A 368 10.93 1.64 17.55
C ARG A 368 11.85 2.40 16.61
N LEU A 369 13.11 2.52 17.00
CA LEU A 369 14.18 3.07 16.18
C LEU A 369 15.27 1.99 16.02
N ARG A 370 15.46 1.53 14.80
CA ARG A 370 16.60 0.68 14.43
C ARG A 370 17.72 1.58 13.90
N VAL A 371 18.93 1.44 14.44
CA VAL A 371 20.10 2.18 13.99
C VAL A 371 21.18 1.20 13.55
N THR A 372 21.66 1.35 12.33
CA THR A 372 22.81 0.60 11.80
C THR A 372 23.89 1.59 11.42
N SER A 373 25.07 1.48 12.05
CA SER A 373 26.24 2.30 11.72
C SER A 373 27.32 1.42 11.11
N LEU A 374 27.84 1.81 9.95
CA LEU A 374 28.97 1.11 9.34
C LEU A 374 30.08 2.10 8.96
N SER A 375 31.32 1.62 9.00
CA SER A 375 32.49 2.36 8.56
C SER A 375 33.25 1.60 7.48
N ARG A 376 33.90 2.34 6.59
CA ARG A 376 34.78 1.83 5.55
C ARG A 376 36.02 2.70 5.45
N ARG A 377 37.10 2.14 4.93
CA ARG A 377 38.35 2.86 4.71
C ARG A 377 38.43 3.34 3.28
N TRP A 378 38.96 4.54 3.07
CA TRP A 378 39.36 4.97 1.74
C TRP A 378 40.55 4.13 1.28
N VAL A 379 40.57 3.79 0.00
CA VAL A 379 41.68 3.05 -0.59
C VAL A 379 42.12 3.74 -1.87
N ALA A 380 43.43 3.92 -1.99
CA ALA A 380 44.06 4.49 -3.18
C ALA A 380 44.79 3.39 -3.97
N GLY A 381 44.78 3.47 -5.30
CA GLY A 381 45.56 2.62 -6.20
C GLY A 381 44.79 1.44 -6.82
N PRO A 382 45.21 0.95 -8.01
CA PRO A 382 44.47 -0.06 -8.79
C PRO A 382 44.52 -1.49 -8.24
N GLY A 383 45.43 -1.82 -7.31
CA GLY A 383 45.63 -3.18 -6.78
C GLY A 383 44.80 -3.56 -5.56
N SER A 384 43.94 -2.67 -5.06
CA SER A 384 43.23 -2.83 -3.78
C SER A 384 41.71 -2.98 -3.91
N ILE A 385 41.19 -2.86 -5.13
CA ILE A 385 39.77 -3.00 -5.47
C ILE A 385 39.32 -4.47 -5.45
N GLN A 386 40.26 -5.42 -5.59
CA GLN A 386 39.98 -6.86 -5.75
C GLN A 386 39.48 -7.57 -4.48
N VAL A 387 39.59 -6.97 -3.29
CA VAL A 387 39.20 -7.60 -2.01
C VAL A 387 37.90 -6.99 -1.43
N ALA A 388 37.30 -5.98 -2.09
CA ALA A 388 36.19 -5.21 -1.53
C ALA A 388 34.79 -5.59 -2.09
N PHE A 389 34.68 -6.65 -2.88
CA PHE A 389 33.40 -7.19 -3.35
C PHE A 389 32.77 -8.17 -2.33
N ASP A 390 32.78 -7.81 -1.05
CA ASP A 390 32.01 -8.53 -0.05
C ASP A 390 30.57 -8.01 -0.06
N PHE A 391 29.65 -8.84 -0.56
CA PHE A 391 28.22 -8.67 -0.36
C PHE A 391 27.95 -8.76 1.15
N LEU A 392 27.55 -7.64 1.76
CA LEU A 392 26.86 -7.69 3.05
C LEU A 392 25.42 -8.08 2.76
N LEU A 393 25.13 -9.37 2.92
CA LEU A 393 23.78 -9.92 3.05
C LEU A 393 23.13 -9.45 4.35
#